data_AF-A0A167AKX1-F1
#
_entry.id   AF-A0A167AKX1-F1
#
_cell.length_a   1.000
_cell.length_b   1.000
_cell.length_c   1.000
_cell.angle_alpha   90.00
_cell.angle_beta   90.00
_cell.angle_gamma   90.00
#
_symmetry.space_group_name_H-M   'P 1'
#
loop_
_entity.id
_entity.type
_entity.pdbx_description
1 polymer ?
#
loop_
_entity_poly.entity_id
_entity_poly.type
_entity_poly.pdbx_seq_one_letter_code
_entity_poly.pdbx_strand_id
1 'polypeptide(L)'
;MKITLKPAKEEDKSYLLALRKQTMTEHLERQGIFLSHEAHLNRLEDHYKCSHLIFIDGVKVGTLKYLQTQESLEIMQLQIAPQHQSKGLGRAVVQYIVAERANLPTYLTVLKENPALYLYQKLGFVITSEDEYEYHMILPAKSL
;
A
#
# COMPACT_ATOMS: atom_id res chain seq x y z
N MET A 1 19.20 -1.41 6.16
CA MET A 1 17.76 -1.58 6.48
C MET A 1 17.33 -2.94 5.98
N LYS A 2 16.97 -3.85 6.87
CA LYS A 2 16.48 -5.19 6.54
C LYS A 2 14.95 -5.18 6.54
N ILE A 3 14.35 -5.38 5.37
CA ILE A 3 12.89 -5.47 5.22
C ILE A 3 12.50 -6.95 5.27
N THR A 4 11.40 -7.26 5.94
CA THR A 4 10.81 -8.59 5.95
C THR A 4 9.30 -8.46 5.92
N LEU A 5 8.68 -9.20 5.00
CA LEU A 5 7.23 -9.30 4.87
C LEU A 5 6.79 -10.64 5.46
N LYS A 6 5.85 -10.61 6.40
CA LYS A 6 5.25 -11.83 6.97
C LYS A 6 3.78 -11.89 6.60
N PRO A 7 3.27 -12.99 6.02
CA PRO A 7 1.84 -13.14 5.76
C PRO A 7 1.03 -12.86 7.02
N ALA A 8 -0.01 -12.04 6.89
CA ALA A 8 -0.92 -11.74 7.99
C ALA A 8 -1.76 -12.98 8.33
N LYS A 9 -2.07 -13.14 9.61
CA LYS A 9 -2.91 -14.21 10.15
C LYS A 9 -4.23 -13.66 10.69
N GLU A 10 -5.16 -14.53 11.07
CA GLU A 10 -6.45 -14.12 11.64
C GLU A 10 -6.28 -13.22 12.87
N GLU A 11 -5.31 -13.54 13.74
CA GLU A 11 -4.97 -12.76 14.93
C GLU A 11 -4.50 -11.32 14.63
N ASP A 12 -4.06 -11.04 13.40
CA ASP A 12 -3.60 -9.72 13.00
C ASP A 12 -4.73 -8.78 12.57
N LYS A 13 -5.95 -9.28 12.37
CA LYS A 13 -7.08 -8.49 11.85
C LYS A 13 -7.37 -7.25 12.68
N SER A 14 -7.39 -7.39 14.00
CA SER A 14 -7.62 -6.25 14.91
C SER A 14 -6.56 -5.17 14.76
N TYR A 15 -5.29 -5.56 14.61
CA TYR A 15 -4.18 -4.63 14.37
C TYR A 15 -4.30 -3.95 13.01
N LEU A 16 -4.57 -4.72 11.94
CA LEU A 16 -4.69 -4.20 10.58
C LEU A 16 -5.88 -3.27 10.40
N LEU A 17 -7.02 -3.57 11.03
CA LEU A 17 -8.19 -2.71 11.01
C LEU A 17 -7.93 -1.38 11.72
N ALA A 18 -7.28 -1.43 12.88
CA ALA A 18 -6.87 -0.24 13.62
C ALA A 18 -5.88 0.61 12.80
N LEU A 19 -4.86 -0.02 12.23
CA LEU A 19 -3.88 0.65 11.37
C LEU A 19 -4.55 1.29 10.16
N ARG A 20 -5.51 0.61 9.53
CA ARG A 20 -6.25 1.15 8.38
C ARG A 20 -7.01 2.42 8.75
N LYS A 21 -7.75 2.42 9.86
CA LYS A 21 -8.46 3.61 10.33
C LYS A 21 -7.48 4.76 10.62
N GLN A 22 -6.39 4.47 11.33
CA GLN A 22 -5.36 5.45 11.67
C GLN A 22 -4.67 6.08 10.45
N THR A 23 -4.60 5.37 9.33
CA THR A 23 -3.84 5.81 8.14
C THR A 23 -4.71 6.28 6.99
N MET A 24 -6.00 5.93 6.95
CA MET A 24 -6.87 6.23 5.81
C MET A 24 -8.02 7.18 6.12
N THR A 25 -8.54 7.20 7.35
CA THR A 25 -9.77 7.95 7.67
C THR A 25 -9.61 9.43 7.29
N GLU A 26 -8.55 10.10 7.77
CA GLU A 26 -8.33 11.51 7.45
C GLU A 26 -8.18 11.77 5.93
N HIS A 27 -7.51 10.90 5.19
CA HIS A 27 -7.34 11.05 3.74
C HIS A 27 -8.66 10.88 2.97
N LEU A 28 -9.51 9.96 3.42
CA LEU A 28 -10.84 9.73 2.82
C LEU A 28 -11.78 10.90 3.13
N GLU A 29 -11.82 11.35 4.38
CA GLU A 29 -12.70 12.44 4.82
C GLU A 29 -12.37 13.77 4.14
N ARG A 30 -11.08 14.04 3.88
CA ARG A 30 -10.67 15.23 3.10
C ARG A 30 -11.26 15.26 1.69
N GLN A 31 -11.51 14.10 1.10
CA GLN A 31 -12.19 13.96 -0.20
C GLN A 31 -13.71 13.76 -0.07
N GLY A 32 -14.29 13.99 1.11
CA GLY A 32 -15.72 13.83 1.36
C GLY A 32 -16.19 12.38 1.52
N ILE A 33 -15.27 11.41 1.62
CA ILE A 33 -15.60 9.99 1.78
C ILE A 33 -15.59 9.62 3.25
N PHE A 34 -16.78 9.41 3.83
CA PHE A 34 -16.94 9.01 5.23
C PHE A 34 -17.28 7.53 5.33
N LEU A 35 -16.28 6.69 5.62
CA LEU A 35 -16.49 5.24 5.72
C LEU A 35 -16.98 4.82 7.11
N SER A 36 -17.96 3.92 7.14
CA SER A 36 -18.37 3.24 8.37
C SER A 36 -17.30 2.25 8.85
N HIS A 37 -17.43 1.79 10.10
CA HIS A 37 -16.59 0.71 10.62
C HIS A 37 -16.65 -0.55 9.75
N GLU A 38 -17.84 -0.91 9.30
CA GLU A 38 -18.10 -2.06 8.44
C GLU A 38 -17.46 -1.89 7.05
N ALA A 39 -17.51 -0.69 6.47
CA ALA A 39 -16.83 -0.40 5.21
C ALA A 39 -15.30 -0.55 5.34
N HIS A 40 -14.71 -0.10 6.46
CA HIS A 40 -13.30 -0.36 6.75
C HIS A 40 -12.99 -1.86 6.91
N LEU A 41 -13.89 -2.61 7.54
CA LEU A 41 -13.76 -4.06 7.71
C LEU A 41 -13.85 -4.79 6.37
N ASN A 42 -14.84 -4.46 5.52
CA ASN A 42 -14.98 -5.04 4.19
C ASN A 42 -13.72 -4.82 3.35
N ARG A 43 -13.12 -3.63 3.41
CA ARG A 43 -11.87 -3.33 2.70
C ARG A 43 -10.63 -3.98 3.31
N LEU A 44 -10.69 -4.40 4.58
CA LEU A 44 -9.68 -5.25 5.19
C LEU A 44 -9.81 -6.70 4.68
N GLU A 45 -11.02 -7.26 4.75
CA GLU A 45 -11.34 -8.65 4.38
C GLU A 45 -11.15 -8.91 2.88
N ASP A 46 -11.42 -7.90 2.04
CA ASP A 46 -11.15 -7.93 0.61
C ASP A 46 -9.69 -8.33 0.33
N HIS A 47 -9.50 -9.48 -0.32
CA HIS A 47 -8.19 -10.10 -0.58
C HIS A 47 -7.29 -10.21 0.67
N TYR A 48 -7.85 -10.51 1.85
CA TYR A 48 -7.09 -10.57 3.12
C TYR A 48 -5.83 -11.42 3.05
N LYS A 49 -5.88 -12.56 2.35
CA LYS A 49 -4.75 -13.49 2.15
C LYS A 49 -3.52 -12.85 1.47
N CYS A 50 -3.70 -11.71 0.80
CA CYS A 50 -2.62 -10.95 0.16
C CYS A 50 -1.92 -9.98 1.13
N SER A 51 -2.41 -9.86 2.37
CA SER A 51 -1.89 -8.92 3.36
C SER A 51 -0.63 -9.46 4.02
N HIS A 52 0.39 -8.61 4.11
CA HIS A 52 1.63 -8.89 4.82
C HIS A 52 1.88 -7.82 5.87
N LEU A 53 2.36 -8.23 7.04
CA LEU A 53 2.95 -7.33 8.02
C LEU A 53 4.35 -6.94 7.56
N ILE A 54 4.65 -5.64 7.63
CA ILE A 54 5.97 -5.09 7.30
C ILE A 54 6.80 -5.04 8.58
N PHE A 55 7.96 -5.68 8.55
CA PHE A 55 9.01 -5.55 9.55
C PHE A 55 10.24 -4.87 8.95
N ILE A 56 10.77 -3.86 9.64
CA ILE A 56 12.01 -3.17 9.29
C ILE A 56 12.96 -3.26 10.47
N ASP A 57 14.13 -3.87 10.26
CA ASP A 57 15.13 -4.12 11.30
C ASP A 57 14.53 -4.79 12.56
N GLY A 58 13.57 -5.70 12.33
CA GLY A 58 12.86 -6.45 13.38
C GLY A 58 11.64 -5.75 13.99
N VAL A 59 11.42 -4.47 13.69
CA VAL A 59 10.28 -3.69 14.21
C VAL A 59 9.09 -3.79 13.26
N LYS A 60 7.89 -4.09 13.77
CA LYS A 60 6.65 -4.05 12.99
C LYS A 60 6.27 -2.60 12.70
N VAL A 61 6.27 -2.21 11.42
CA VAL A 61 6.05 -0.81 11.02
C VAL A 61 4.75 -0.56 10.27
N GLY A 62 4.06 -1.60 9.80
CA GLY A 62 2.84 -1.42 9.02
C GLY A 62 2.38 -2.66 8.26
N THR A 63 1.64 -2.45 7.18
CA THR A 63 1.17 -3.49 6.28
C THR A 63 1.37 -3.15 4.81
N LEU A 64 1.63 -4.19 4.02
CA LEU A 64 1.63 -4.18 2.56
C LEU A 64 0.65 -5.26 2.10
N LYS A 65 -0.40 -4.89 1.37
CA LYS A 65 -1.30 -5.81 0.68
C LYS A 65 -0.97 -5.76 -0.81
N TYR A 66 -0.55 -6.88 -1.38
CA TYR A 66 -0.21 -6.95 -2.79
C TYR A 66 -0.65 -8.27 -3.41
N LEU A 67 -1.08 -8.21 -4.67
CA LEU A 67 -1.40 -9.37 -5.49
C LEU A 67 -0.32 -9.51 -6.55
N GLN A 68 0.27 -10.70 -6.67
CA GLN A 68 1.23 -11.00 -7.71
C GLN A 68 0.66 -12.08 -8.63
N THR A 69 0.73 -11.82 -9.93
CA THR A 69 0.42 -12.80 -10.99
C THR A 69 1.69 -13.09 -11.80
N GLN A 70 1.57 -13.88 -12.87
CA GLN A 70 2.66 -14.06 -13.83
C GLN A 70 2.89 -12.82 -14.70
N GLU A 71 1.89 -11.93 -14.79
CA GLU A 71 1.88 -10.80 -15.71
C GLU A 71 2.12 -9.46 -15.00
N SER A 72 1.85 -9.38 -13.70
CA SER A 72 1.86 -8.10 -12.97
C SER A 72 2.06 -8.25 -11.46
N LEU A 73 2.45 -7.13 -10.85
CA LEU A 73 2.35 -6.88 -9.42
C LEU A 73 1.31 -5.78 -9.19
N GLU A 74 0.36 -5.97 -8.27
CA GLU A 74 -0.58 -4.94 -7.84
C GLU A 74 -0.36 -4.65 -6.35
N ILE A 75 0.00 -3.41 -6.01
CA ILE A 75 0.07 -2.93 -4.63
C ILE A 75 -1.31 -2.36 -4.28
N MET A 76 -2.10 -3.15 -3.57
CA MET A 76 -3.47 -2.78 -3.18
C MET A 76 -3.49 -1.82 -1.98
N GLN A 77 -2.60 -2.02 -1.01
CA GLN A 77 -2.51 -1.18 0.18
C GLN A 77 -1.06 -1.10 0.68
N LEU A 78 -0.61 0.12 0.99
CA LEU A 78 0.62 0.37 1.73
C LEU A 78 0.30 1.31 2.88
N GLN A 79 0.47 0.84 4.11
CA GLN A 79 0.16 1.62 5.31
C GLN A 79 1.31 1.51 6.29
N ILE A 80 1.99 2.61 6.54
CA ILE A 80 3.01 2.73 7.57
C ILE A 80 2.36 3.38 8.79
N ALA A 81 2.53 2.80 9.98
CA ALA A 81 1.92 3.34 11.19
C ALA A 81 2.44 4.76 11.46
N PRO A 82 1.60 5.70 11.95
CA PRO A 82 1.95 7.12 12.06
C PRO A 82 3.31 7.39 12.72
N GLN A 83 3.65 6.68 13.81
CA GLN A 83 4.94 6.82 14.51
C GLN A 83 6.19 6.43 13.69
N HIS A 84 6.00 5.76 12.55
CA HIS A 84 7.04 5.30 11.63
C HIS A 84 7.03 6.05 10.29
N GLN A 85 6.11 6.99 10.08
CA GLN A 85 6.02 7.80 8.85
C GLN A 85 7.12 8.86 8.76
N SER A 86 7.22 9.52 7.59
CA SER A 86 8.21 10.59 7.28
C SER A 86 9.69 10.20 7.44
N LYS A 87 9.98 8.89 7.51
CA LYS A 87 11.32 8.30 7.66
C LYS A 87 11.79 7.56 6.40
N GLY A 88 11.10 7.73 5.28
CA GLY A 88 11.39 7.03 4.02
C GLY A 88 11.00 5.55 3.98
N LEU A 89 10.31 5.02 4.99
CA LEU A 89 9.99 3.60 5.08
C LEU A 89 9.02 3.12 3.98
N GLY A 90 7.98 3.91 3.67
CA GLY A 90 7.07 3.58 2.57
C GLY A 90 7.82 3.47 1.24
N ARG A 91 8.74 4.39 0.97
CA ARG A 91 9.63 4.33 -0.20
C ARG A 91 10.45 3.06 -0.23
N ALA A 92 11.11 2.74 0.89
CA ALA A 92 11.95 1.55 0.99
C ALA A 92 11.16 0.26 0.76
N VAL A 93 9.93 0.17 1.26
CA VAL A 93 9.05 -1.00 1.07
C VAL A 93 8.63 -1.16 -0.39
N VAL A 94 8.23 -0.07 -1.06
CA VAL A 94 7.87 -0.14 -2.49
C VAL A 94 9.08 -0.52 -3.34
N GLN A 95 10.25 0.07 -3.08
CA GLN A 95 11.48 -0.28 -3.80
C GLN A 95 11.85 -1.75 -3.58
N TYR A 96 11.69 -2.26 -2.35
CA TYR A 96 11.94 -3.65 -2.02
C TYR A 96 11.07 -4.62 -2.81
N ILE A 97 9.74 -4.45 -2.79
CA ILE A 97 8.82 -5.38 -3.45
C ILE A 97 8.96 -5.33 -4.99
N VAL A 98 9.21 -4.15 -5.55
CA VAL A 98 9.42 -3.94 -6.99
C VAL A 98 10.76 -4.51 -7.46
N ALA A 99 11.84 -4.35 -6.70
CA ALA A 99 13.17 -4.80 -7.12
C ALA A 99 13.24 -6.33 -7.31
N GLU A 100 12.55 -7.08 -6.46
CA GLU A 100 12.42 -8.54 -6.59
C GLU A 100 11.58 -8.98 -7.79
N ARG A 101 10.86 -8.04 -8.44
CA ARG A 101 9.88 -8.27 -9.51
C ARG A 101 10.08 -7.30 -10.67
N ALA A 102 11.32 -6.90 -10.94
CA ALA A 102 11.63 -5.82 -11.88
C ALA A 102 11.16 -6.08 -13.32
N ASN A 103 10.90 -7.34 -13.67
CA ASN A 103 10.36 -7.79 -14.95
C ASN A 103 8.83 -7.68 -15.06
N LEU A 104 8.12 -7.34 -13.97
CA LEU A 104 6.67 -7.19 -13.97
C LEU A 104 6.28 -5.70 -13.92
N PRO A 105 5.30 -5.26 -14.71
CA PRO A 105 4.66 -3.98 -14.47
C PRO A 105 4.00 -3.99 -13.09
N THR A 106 4.15 -2.89 -12.35
CA THR A 106 3.57 -2.73 -11.03
C THR A 106 2.45 -1.69 -11.06
N TYR A 107 1.26 -2.06 -10.58
CA TYR A 107 0.07 -1.22 -10.54
C TYR A 107 -0.26 -0.82 -9.12
N LEU A 108 -0.87 0.36 -8.97
CA LEU A 108 -1.51 0.81 -7.74
C LEU A 108 -2.57 1.87 -8.05
N THR A 109 -3.44 2.12 -7.08
CA THR A 109 -4.26 3.33 -7.04
C THR A 109 -3.88 4.20 -5.84
N VAL A 110 -4.10 5.51 -5.97
CA VAL A 110 -3.84 6.47 -4.90
C VAL A 110 -4.89 7.58 -4.92
N LEU A 111 -5.47 7.87 -3.77
CA LEU A 111 -6.37 9.01 -3.59
C LEU A 111 -5.69 10.31 -4.05
N LYS A 112 -6.38 11.16 -4.82
CA LYS A 112 -5.82 12.36 -5.45
C LYS A 112 -5.18 13.33 -4.45
N GLU A 113 -5.72 13.44 -3.24
CA GLU A 113 -5.19 14.31 -2.17
C GLU A 113 -4.19 13.61 -1.24
N ASN A 114 -3.90 12.32 -1.45
CA ASN A 114 -2.97 11.60 -0.60
C ASN A 114 -1.52 11.97 -0.92
N PRO A 115 -0.71 12.40 0.07
CA PRO A 115 0.69 12.78 -0.15
C PRO A 115 1.57 11.64 -0.70
N ALA A 116 1.11 10.38 -0.60
CA ALA A 116 1.77 9.24 -1.21
C ALA A 116 1.84 9.33 -2.76
N LEU A 117 0.97 10.12 -3.41
CA LEU A 117 1.07 10.36 -4.86
C LEU A 117 2.46 10.81 -5.27
N TYR A 118 3.04 11.76 -4.52
CA TYR A 118 4.37 12.30 -4.81
C TYR A 118 5.49 11.27 -4.56
N LEU A 119 5.28 10.38 -3.59
CA LEU A 119 6.18 9.24 -3.37
C LEU A 119 6.19 8.33 -4.61
N TYR A 120 5.01 7.94 -5.12
CA TYR A 120 4.91 7.05 -6.27
C TYR A 120 5.48 7.67 -7.54
N GLN A 121 5.18 8.95 -7.81
CA GLN A 121 5.78 9.68 -8.93
C GLN A 121 7.31 9.71 -8.85
N LYS A 122 7.88 9.96 -7.66
CA LYS A 122 9.34 9.92 -7.44
C LYS A 122 9.96 8.53 -7.60
N LEU A 123 9.16 7.48 -7.52
CA LEU A 123 9.58 6.10 -7.78
C LEU A 123 9.42 5.70 -9.25
N GLY A 124 8.95 6.60 -10.11
CA GLY A 124 8.78 6.36 -11.54
C GLY A 124 7.41 5.82 -11.93
N PHE A 125 6.45 5.78 -10.99
CA PHE A 125 5.07 5.48 -11.36
C PHE A 125 4.48 6.64 -12.15
N VAL A 126 3.79 6.32 -13.24
CA VAL A 126 3.09 7.27 -14.10
C VAL A 126 1.58 7.05 -14.00
N ILE A 127 0.80 8.13 -14.09
CA ILE A 127 -0.66 8.07 -14.09
C ILE A 127 -1.12 7.57 -15.46
N THR A 128 -1.97 6.54 -15.49
CA THR A 128 -2.53 5.97 -16.72
C THR A 128 -4.00 6.34 -16.92
N SER A 129 -4.73 6.52 -15.83
CA SER A 129 -6.13 6.94 -15.81
C SER A 129 -6.48 7.49 -14.42
N GLU A 130 -7.68 8.04 -14.28
CA GLU A 130 -8.22 8.48 -13.02
C GLU A 130 -9.73 8.24 -12.99
N ASP A 131 -10.30 8.12 -11.79
CA ASP A 131 -11.73 8.24 -11.56
C ASP A 131 -12.02 9.53 -10.77
N GLU A 132 -13.17 9.61 -10.09
CA GLU A 132 -13.51 10.78 -9.27
C GLU A 132 -12.51 11.00 -8.11
N TYR A 133 -12.01 9.92 -7.49
CA TYR A 133 -11.30 9.97 -6.21
C TYR A 133 -9.82 9.57 -6.29
N GLU A 134 -9.45 8.70 -7.23
CA GLU A 134 -8.14 8.06 -7.30
C GLU A 134 -7.45 8.26 -8.65
N TYR A 135 -6.12 8.34 -8.60
CA TYR A 135 -5.25 8.12 -9.76
C TYR A 135 -4.89 6.65 -9.85
N HIS A 136 -4.97 6.10 -11.06
CA HIS A 136 -4.46 4.77 -11.38
C HIS A 136 -3.04 4.94 -11.93
N MET A 137 -2.09 4.22 -11.34
CA MET A 137 -0.68 4.39 -11.67
C MET A 137 -0.01 3.08 -12.02
N ILE A 138 0.95 3.15 -12.95
CA ILE A 138 1.80 2.04 -13.34
C ILE A 138 3.27 2.44 -13.18
N LEU A 139 4.08 1.54 -12.64
CA LEU A 139 5.52 1.51 -12.86
C LEU A 139 5.76 0.46 -13.96
N PRO A 140 6.19 0.88 -15.17
CA PRO A 140 6.47 -0.05 -16.26
C PRO A 140 7.54 -1.07 -15.86
N ALA A 141 7.42 -2.30 -16.37
CA ALA A 141 8.49 -3.28 -16.26
C ALA A 141 9.77 -2.72 -16.85
N LYS A 142 10.92 -3.01 -16.24
CA LYS A 142 12.20 -2.67 -16.86
C LYS A 142 12.38 -3.56 -18.08
N SER A 143 12.59 -2.96 -19.25
CA SER A 143 13.13 -3.68 -20.40
C SER A 143 14.47 -4.27 -19.99
N LEU A 144 14.61 -5.60 -20.10
CA LEU A 144 15.87 -6.31 -19.90
C LEU A 144 16.89 -5.91 -20.97
#